data_AF-A0A7V9ZTZ7-F1
#
_entry.id   AF-A0A7V9ZTZ7-F1
#
_cell.length_a   1.000
_cell.length_b   1.000
_cell.length_c   1.000
_cell.angle_alpha   90.00
_cell.angle_beta   90.00
_cell.angle_gamma   90.00
#
_symmetry.space_group_name_H-M   'P 1'
#
loop_
_entity.id
_entity.type
_entity.pdbx_description
1 polymer ?
#
loop_
_entity_poly.entity_id
_entity_poly.type
_entity_poly.pdbx_seq_one_letter_code
_entity_poly.pdbx_strand_id
1 'polypeptide(L)' 'NNLREEEFGMERLMEVVRKNLTASAAGIRDKVESALSAFTKTAPANDDITLVIVKKI' A
#
# COMPACT_ATOMS: atom_id res chain seq x y z
N ASN A 1 -9.93 1.32 5.67
CA ASN A 1 -11.03 0.82 4.81
C ASN A 1 -11.35 1.83 3.74
N ASN A 2 -11.92 1.41 2.61
CA ASN A 2 -12.50 2.33 1.62
C ASN A 2 -13.93 2.73 2.00
N LEU A 3 -14.59 3.52 1.15
CA LEU A 3 -15.98 3.97 1.34
C LEU A 3 -17.03 2.84 1.41
N ARG A 4 -16.65 1.61 1.04
CA ARG A 4 -17.48 0.40 1.11
C ARG A 4 -17.11 -0.49 2.29
N GLU A 5 -16.32 0.03 3.22
CA GLU A 5 -15.76 -0.68 4.36
C GLU A 5 -14.83 -1.86 3.97
N GLU A 6 -14.37 -1.91 2.72
CA GLU A 6 -13.43 -2.94 2.29
C GLU A 6 -12.02 -2.59 2.77
N GLU A 7 -11.31 -3.59 3.27
CA GLU A 7 -9.89 -3.49 3.53
C GLU A 7 -9.09 -3.48 2.22
N PHE A 8 -7.92 -2.83 2.24
CA PHE A 8 -7.01 -2.87 1.09
C PHE A 8 -6.60 -4.31 0.77
N GLY A 9 -6.32 -5.09 1.83
CA GLY A 9 -6.06 -6.52 1.76
C GLY A 9 -4.66 -6.88 1.22
N MET A 10 -4.27 -8.13 1.46
CA MET A 10 -2.97 -8.65 1.06
C MET A 10 -2.81 -8.80 -0.45
N GLU A 11 -3.88 -9.11 -1.19
CA GLU A 11 -3.80 -9.33 -2.64
C GLU A 11 -3.37 -8.06 -3.38
N ARG A 12 -4.01 -6.92 -3.07
CA ARG A 12 -3.68 -5.62 -3.67
C ARG A 12 -2.27 -5.17 -3.26
N LEU A 13 -1.88 -5.41 -2.01
CA LEU A 13 -0.51 -5.15 -1.55
C LEU A 13 0.53 -5.95 -2.34
N MET A 14 0.31 -7.26 -2.49
CA MET A 14 1.19 -8.12 -3.28
C MET A 14 1.26 -7.69 -4.73
N GLU A 15 0.16 -7.26 -5.34
CA GLU A 15 0.13 -6.77 -6.71
C GLU A 15 1.00 -5.51 -6.88
N VAL A 16 0.88 -4.55 -5.97
CA VAL A 16 1.70 -3.32 -5.96
C VAL A 16 3.18 -3.67 -5.84
N VAL A 17 3.54 -4.57 -4.92
CA VAL A 17 4.94 -5.02 -4.74
C VAL A 17 5.44 -5.73 -6.01
N ARG A 18 4.68 -6.68 -6.57
CA ARG A 18 5.05 -7.43 -7.78
C ARG A 18 5.27 -6.52 -8.99
N LYS A 19 4.44 -5.49 -9.17
CA LYS A 19 4.58 -4.52 -10.26
C LYS A 19 5.79 -3.59 -10.11
N ASN A 20 6.37 -3.50 -8.92
CA ASN A 20 7.46 -2.56 -8.60
C ASN A 20 8.71 -3.27 -8.04
N LEU A 21 8.93 -4.55 -8.35
CA LEU A 21 10.07 -5.33 -7.83
C LEU A 21 11.45 -4.73 -8.15
N THR A 22 11.57 -3.99 -9.25
CA THR A 22 12.81 -3.32 -9.64
C THR A 22 13.06 -2.02 -8.86
N ALA A 23 12.04 -1.43 -8.23
CA ALA A 23 12.18 -0.21 -7.44
C ALA A 23 12.95 -0.47 -6.12
N SER A 24 13.54 0.56 -5.55
CA SER A 24 14.13 0.49 -4.21
C SER A 24 13.06 0.21 -3.15
N ALA A 25 13.45 -0.19 -1.94
CA ALA A 25 12.50 -0.38 -0.84
C ALA A 25 11.67 0.90 -0.57
N ALA A 26 12.31 2.08 -0.61
CA ALA A 26 11.63 3.37 -0.52
C ALA A 26 10.65 3.57 -1.70
N GLY A 27 11.06 3.24 -2.93
CA GLY A 27 10.17 3.32 -4.09
C GLY A 27 8.95 2.40 -3.98
N ILE A 28 9.11 1.20 -3.41
CA ILE A 28 7.98 0.29 -3.14
C ILE A 28 7.06 0.90 -2.07
N ARG A 29 7.61 1.46 -0.98
CA ARG A 29 6.83 2.16 0.05
C ARG A 29 5.96 3.25 -0.56
N ASP A 30 6.55 4.14 -1.35
CA ASP A 30 5.85 5.28 -1.95
C ASP A 30 4.70 4.81 -2.87
N LYS A 31 4.88 3.69 -3.57
CA LYS A 31 3.84 3.08 -4.41
C LYS A 31 2.71 2.44 -3.59
N VAL A 32 3.04 1.81 -2.46
CA VAL A 32 2.04 1.26 -1.53
C VAL A 32 1.22 2.39 -0.89
N GLU A 33 1.87 3.47 -0.45
CA GLU A 33 1.18 4.66 0.09
C GLU A 33 0.25 5.29 -0.95
N SER A 34 0.73 5.45 -2.18
CA SER A 34 -0.09 5.98 -3.28
C SER A 34 -1.31 5.09 -3.58
N ALA A 35 -1.12 3.76 -3.58
CA ALA A 35 -2.20 2.81 -3.83
C ALA A 35 -3.23 2.78 -2.68
N LEU A 36 -2.76 2.87 -1.43
CA LEU A 36 -3.61 2.98 -0.25
C LEU A 36 -4.46 4.26 -0.30
N SER A 37 -3.83 5.41 -0.57
CA SER A 37 -4.55 6.69 -0.69
C SER A 37 -5.60 6.66 -1.82
N ALA A 38 -5.24 6.12 -2.99
CA ALA A 38 -6.18 5.98 -4.10
C ALA A 38 -7.36 5.04 -3.76
N PHE A 39 -7.11 4.00 -2.95
CA PHE A 39 -8.12 3.04 -2.54
C PHE A 39 -9.07 3.61 -1.48
N THR A 40 -8.55 4.29 -0.46
CA THR A 40 -9.38 4.88 0.61
C THR A 40 -10.14 6.11 0.13
N LYS A 41 -9.66 6.82 -0.89
CA LYS A 41 -10.26 8.06 -1.41
C LYS A 41 -10.43 9.09 -0.28
N THR A 42 -11.68 9.46 0.03
CA THR A 42 -12.06 10.38 1.11
C THR A 42 -12.51 9.65 2.37
N ALA A 43 -12.40 8.32 2.42
CA ALA A 43 -12.69 7.57 3.64
C ALA A 43 -11.72 8.00 4.74
N PRO A 44 -12.20 8.26 5.96
CA PRO A 44 -11.32 8.57 7.09
C PRO A 44 -10.27 7.48 7.26
N ALA A 45 -9.03 7.89 7.53
CA ALA A 45 -8.05 6.96 8.07
C ALA A 45 -8.55 6.54 9.46
N ASN A 46 -8.93 5.27 9.60
CA ASN A 46 -9.51 4.78 10.85
C ASN A 46 -8.45 4.55 11.94
N ASP A 47 -7.16 4.37 11.58
CA ASP A 47 -6.04 4.09 12.50
C ASP A 47 -4.68 4.48 11.89
N ASP A 48 -3.63 4.54 12.72
CA ASP A 48 -2.23 4.73 12.30
C ASP A 48 -1.70 3.53 11.47
N ILE A 49 -1.09 3.81 10.31
CA ILE A 49 -0.55 2.76 9.41
C ILE A 49 0.97 2.66 9.60
N THR A 50 1.46 1.46 9.96
CA THR A 50 2.90 1.15 10.00
C THR A 50 3.27 0.18 8.87
N LEU A 51 4.26 0.55 8.05
CA LEU A 51 4.77 -0.28 6.93
C LEU A 51 6.30 -0.42 7.02
N VAL A 52 6.78 -1.67 7.01
CA VAL A 52 8.22 -2.00 6.98
C VAL A 52 8.51 -2.82 5.73
N ILE A 53 9.47 -2.38 4.92
CA ILE A 53 9.88 -3.08 3.71
C ILE A 53 11.37 -3.39 3.78
N VAL A 54 11.70 -4.68 3.71
CA VAL A 54 13.07 -5.18 3.58
C VAL A 54 13.27 -5.72 2.18
N LYS A 55 14.17 -5.12 1.42
CA LYS A 55 14.58 -5.62 0.10
C LYS A 55 15.98 -6.19 0.21
N LYS A 56 16.13 -7.49 -0.10
CA LYS A 56 17.44 -8.09 -0.32
C LYS A 56 17.97 -7.57 -1.67
N ILE A 57 19.11 -6.90 -1.61
CA ILE A 57 19.84 -6.39 -2.78
C ILE A 57 20.80 -7.44 -3.31
#